data_AF-A0A2S6GP47-F1
#
_entry.id   AF-A0A2S6GP47-F1
#
_cell.length_a   1.000
_cell.length_b   1.000
_cell.length_c   1.000
_cell.angle_alpha   90.00
_cell.angle_beta   90.00
_cell.angle_gamma   90.00
#
_symmetry.space_group_name_H-M   'P 1'
#
loop_
_entity.id
_entity.type
_entity.pdbx_description
1 polymer ?
#
loop_
_entity_poly.entity_id
_entity_poly.type
_entity_poly.pdbx_seq_one_letter_code
_entity_poly.pdbx_strand_id
1 'polypeptide(L)'
;MPIDPKLAQSIDQVLKYLPDVIFDIQNRKDYAKNPAFAADISRLNDFKQQLMIVKDGPMPSSSTLAGIQGAVTNTILPMIESLISANLVMANMGQLNTNRTIEPKDAIDQNVKLTSLQNALQGMLPYLPKAERKRIPPRVVGGKLLFKH
;
A
#
# COMPACT_ATOMS: atom_id res chain seq x y z
N MET A 1 24.08 13.88 0.28
CA MET A 1 23.06 14.88 -0.10
C MET A 1 21.74 14.45 0.52
N PRO A 2 20.86 15.39 0.90
CA PRO A 2 19.50 15.05 1.35
C PRO A 2 18.68 14.44 0.19
N ILE A 3 17.62 13.71 0.52
CA ILE A 3 16.65 13.21 -0.47
C ILE A 3 16.00 14.36 -1.24
N ASP A 4 15.45 14.06 -2.41
CA ASP A 4 14.66 15.02 -3.19
C ASP A 4 13.56 15.64 -2.29
N PRO A 5 13.45 16.98 -2.20
CA PRO A 5 12.45 17.64 -1.33
C PRO A 5 11.00 17.27 -1.65
N LYS A 6 10.67 17.00 -2.92
CA LYS A 6 9.34 16.55 -3.33
C LYS A 6 9.09 15.10 -2.92
N LEU A 7 10.13 14.26 -2.98
CA LEU A 7 10.05 12.92 -2.39
C LEU A 7 9.83 13.01 -0.87
N ALA A 8 10.59 13.84 -0.16
CA ALA A 8 10.41 14.04 1.28
C ALA A 8 8.98 14.49 1.63
N GLN A 9 8.46 15.50 0.91
CA GLN A 9 7.12 16.03 1.11
C GLN A 9 6.03 14.98 0.81
N SER A 10 6.20 14.17 -0.24
CA SER A 10 5.24 13.10 -0.56
C SER A 10 5.27 11.97 0.47
N ILE A 11 6.46 11.61 0.99
CA ILE A 11 6.59 10.69 2.13
C ILE A 11 5.84 11.23 3.34
N ASP A 12 5.93 12.53 3.62
CA ASP A 12 5.20 13.16 4.73
C ASP A 12 3.69 13.08 4.60
N GLN A 13 3.17 13.26 3.38
CA GLN A 13 1.74 13.06 3.12
C GLN A 13 1.33 11.61 3.39
N VAL A 14 2.12 10.63 2.95
CA VAL A 14 1.83 9.21 3.18
C VAL A 14 1.89 8.88 4.68
N LEU A 15 2.93 9.32 5.39
CA LEU A 15 3.10 9.12 6.83
C LEU A 15 2.03 9.82 7.66
N LYS A 16 1.41 10.89 7.15
CA LYS A 16 0.27 11.56 7.79
C LYS A 16 -0.99 10.69 7.81
N TYR A 17 -1.31 10.00 6.71
CA TYR A 17 -2.55 9.22 6.58
C TYR A 17 -2.43 7.76 7.06
N LEU A 18 -1.23 7.18 7.01
CA LEU A 18 -0.99 5.78 7.40
C LEU A 18 -1.48 5.43 8.82
N PRO A 19 -1.21 6.23 9.88
CA PRO A 19 -1.62 5.89 11.24
C PRO A 19 -3.14 5.76 11.39
N ASP A 20 -3.91 6.64 10.77
CA ASP A 20 -5.37 6.62 10.83
C ASP A 20 -5.93 5.38 10.15
N VAL A 21 -5.38 5.00 8.98
CA VAL A 21 -5.78 3.78 8.27
C VAL A 21 -5.43 2.53 9.07
N ILE A 22 -4.23 2.45 9.66
CA ILE A 22 -3.82 1.32 10.51
C ILE A 22 -4.75 1.20 11.72
N PHE A 23 -5.03 2.32 12.39
CA PHE A 23 -5.94 2.37 13.53
C PHE A 23 -7.35 1.90 13.15
N ASP A 24 -7.89 2.39 12.03
CA ASP A 24 -9.22 2.00 11.57
C ASP A 24 -9.29 0.49 11.31
N ILE A 25 -8.31 -0.10 10.60
CA ILE A 25 -8.25 -1.54 10.33
C ILE A 25 -8.12 -2.34 11.63
N GLN A 26 -7.30 -1.89 12.59
CA GLN A 26 -7.10 -2.56 13.88
C GLN A 26 -8.38 -2.60 14.74
N ASN A 27 -9.20 -1.56 14.68
CA ASN A 27 -10.42 -1.46 15.49
C ASN A 27 -11.63 -2.17 14.87
N ARG A 28 -11.48 -2.76 13.68
CA ARG A 28 -12.54 -3.50 13.02
C ARG A 28 -12.78 -4.86 13.67
N LYS A 29 -13.97 -4.99 14.28
CA LYS A 29 -14.37 -6.20 15.02
C LYS A 29 -14.55 -7.42 14.11
N ASP A 30 -14.95 -7.24 12.86
CA ASP A 30 -14.94 -8.33 11.87
C ASP A 30 -13.55 -8.82 11.52
N TYR A 31 -12.57 -7.94 11.56
CA TYR A 31 -11.23 -8.25 11.11
C TYR A 31 -10.44 -8.98 12.18
N ALA A 32 -10.86 -8.87 13.45
CA ALA A 32 -10.22 -9.47 14.61
C ALA A 32 -10.01 -10.99 14.52
N LYS A 33 -10.81 -11.72 13.72
CA LYS A 33 -10.69 -13.18 13.56
C LYS A 33 -10.08 -13.61 12.22
N ASN A 34 -9.77 -12.68 11.32
CA ASN A 34 -9.23 -13.01 10.01
C ASN A 34 -7.72 -12.72 9.95
N PRO A 35 -6.87 -13.75 9.83
CA PRO A 35 -5.41 -13.60 9.84
C PRO A 35 -4.86 -12.77 8.67
N ALA A 36 -5.61 -12.62 7.57
CA ALA A 36 -5.21 -11.77 6.46
C ALA A 36 -5.07 -10.30 6.88
N PHE A 37 -5.94 -9.80 7.77
CA PHE A 37 -5.88 -8.40 8.21
C PHE A 37 -4.73 -8.14 9.18
N ALA A 38 -4.35 -9.14 9.99
CA ALA A 38 -3.13 -9.04 10.79
C ALA A 38 -1.89 -8.90 9.88
N ALA A 39 -1.86 -9.63 8.76
CA ALA A 39 -0.81 -9.47 7.76
C ALA A 39 -0.85 -8.10 7.07
N ASP A 40 -2.04 -7.55 6.80
CA ASP A 40 -2.19 -6.21 6.21
C ASP A 40 -1.70 -5.11 7.15
N ILE A 41 -2.04 -5.18 8.44
CA ILE A 41 -1.52 -4.28 9.48
C ILE A 41 -0.01 -4.39 9.57
N SER A 42 0.56 -5.61 9.53
CA SER A 42 2.01 -5.79 9.53
C SER A 42 2.65 -5.13 8.31
N ARG A 43 2.12 -5.37 7.11
CA ARG A 43 2.62 -4.76 5.86
C ARG A 43 2.57 -3.24 5.89
N LEU A 44 1.50 -2.65 6.42
CA LEU A 44 1.36 -1.20 6.55
C LEU A 44 2.35 -0.62 7.57
N ASN A 45 2.59 -1.31 8.69
CA ASN A 45 3.60 -0.90 9.68
C ASN A 45 5.03 -1.04 9.13
N ASP A 46 5.34 -2.15 8.44
CA ASP A 46 6.64 -2.35 7.79
C ASP A 46 6.90 -1.26 6.75
N PHE A 47 5.88 -0.95 5.95
CA PHE A 47 5.95 0.13 4.97
C PHE A 47 6.13 1.50 5.63
N LYS A 48 5.39 1.80 6.71
CA LYS A 48 5.59 3.02 7.52
C LYS A 48 7.05 3.13 8.01
N GLN A 49 7.62 2.05 8.54
CA GLN A 49 9.01 2.03 9.00
C GLN A 49 10.00 2.26 7.85
N GLN A 50 9.80 1.64 6.69
CA GLN A 50 10.62 1.89 5.50
C GLN A 50 10.60 3.36 5.09
N LEU A 51 9.42 3.99 5.12
CA LEU A 51 9.29 5.42 4.80
C LEU A 51 10.00 6.32 5.82
N MET A 52 9.88 6.02 7.12
CA MET A 52 10.60 6.76 8.18
C MET A 52 12.12 6.63 8.02
N ILE A 53 12.63 5.43 7.71
CA ILE A 53 14.06 5.21 7.46
C ILE A 53 14.54 6.02 6.27
N VAL A 54 13.76 6.10 5.19
CA VAL A 54 14.14 6.91 4.01
C VAL A 54 14.09 8.40 4.28
N LYS A 55 13.14 8.84 5.11
CA LYS A 55 12.99 10.25 5.47
C LYS A 55 14.10 10.74 6.39
N ASP A 56 14.32 10.02 7.50
CA ASP A 56 15.16 10.47 8.61
C ASP A 56 16.59 9.88 8.54
N GLY A 57 16.81 8.90 7.65
CA GLY A 57 18.07 8.21 7.49
C GLY A 57 19.05 8.88 6.53
N PRO A 58 20.25 8.28 6.38
CA PRO A 58 21.21 8.70 5.36
C PRO A 58 20.63 8.52 3.96
N MET A 59 21.24 9.18 2.97
CA MET A 59 20.78 9.18 1.58
C MET A 59 20.44 7.75 1.11
N PRO A 60 19.18 7.45 0.76
CA PRO A 60 18.73 6.12 0.39
C PRO A 60 19.36 5.71 -0.95
N SER A 61 19.71 4.45 -1.07
CA SER A 61 20.18 3.90 -2.34
C SER A 61 19.02 3.82 -3.34
N SER A 62 19.34 3.84 -4.63
CA SER A 62 18.36 3.61 -5.71
C SER A 62 17.62 2.28 -5.54
N SER A 63 18.29 1.25 -4.99
CA SER A 63 17.65 -0.04 -4.69
C SER A 63 16.60 0.05 -3.59
N THR A 64 16.83 0.84 -2.55
CA THR A 64 15.84 1.10 -1.49
C THR A 64 14.64 1.84 -2.05
N LEU A 65 14.86 2.89 -2.85
CA LEU A 65 13.78 3.66 -3.47
C LEU A 65 12.97 2.83 -4.48
N ALA A 66 13.62 1.97 -5.26
CA ALA A 66 12.97 0.99 -6.13
C ALA A 66 12.17 -0.05 -5.33
N GLY A 67 12.68 -0.47 -4.17
CA GLY A 67 11.98 -1.35 -3.23
C GLY A 67 10.69 -0.72 -2.71
N ILE A 68 10.74 0.55 -2.31
CA ILE A 68 9.55 1.33 -1.90
C ILE A 68 8.56 1.42 -3.05
N GLN A 69 9.02 1.75 -4.26
CA GLN A 69 8.12 1.82 -5.40
C GLN A 69 7.43 0.47 -5.65
N GLY A 70 8.18 -0.63 -5.59
CA GLY A 70 7.64 -1.98 -5.72
C GLY A 70 6.64 -2.33 -4.61
N ALA A 71 6.91 -1.93 -3.36
CA ALA A 71 5.98 -2.12 -2.24
C ALA A 71 4.68 -1.34 -2.48
N VAL A 72 4.76 -0.08 -2.91
CA VAL A 72 3.60 0.76 -3.23
C VAL A 72 2.76 0.13 -4.33
N THR A 73 3.36 -0.23 -5.47
CA THR A 73 2.60 -0.68 -6.65
C THR A 73 2.07 -2.10 -6.53
N ASN A 74 2.83 -3.00 -5.89
CA ASN A 74 2.52 -4.43 -5.92
C ASN A 74 1.87 -4.93 -4.64
N THR A 75 1.86 -4.13 -3.57
CA THR A 75 1.36 -4.58 -2.26
C THR A 75 0.41 -3.57 -1.64
N ILE A 76 0.85 -2.32 -1.42
CA ILE A 76 0.08 -1.36 -0.64
C ILE A 76 -1.12 -0.82 -1.43
N LEU A 77 -0.94 -0.34 -2.67
CA LEU A 77 -2.07 0.18 -3.46
C LEU A 77 -3.17 -0.87 -3.70
N PRO A 78 -2.85 -2.10 -4.16
CA PRO A 78 -3.88 -3.14 -4.34
C PRO A 78 -4.63 -3.48 -3.05
N MET A 79 -3.93 -3.49 -1.91
CA MET A 79 -4.55 -3.72 -0.60
C MET A 79 -5.53 -2.60 -0.24
N ILE A 80 -5.13 -1.33 -0.40
CA ILE A 80 -5.98 -0.17 -0.13
C ILE A 80 -7.21 -0.19 -1.05
N GLU A 81 -7.06 -0.52 -2.33
CA GLU A 81 -8.16 -0.64 -3.29
C GLU A 81 -9.16 -1.75 -2.90
N SER A 82 -8.65 -2.88 -2.41
CA SER A 82 -9.49 -3.98 -1.91
C SER A 82 -10.28 -3.54 -0.67
N LEU A 83 -9.65 -2.83 0.27
CA LEU A 83 -10.32 -2.31 1.47
C LEU A 83 -11.41 -1.29 1.12
N ILE A 84 -11.12 -0.36 0.19
CA ILE A 84 -12.11 0.62 -0.30
C ILE A 84 -13.32 -0.10 -0.89
N SER A 85 -13.07 -1.09 -1.74
CA SER A 85 -14.12 -1.88 -2.40
C SER A 85 -14.98 -2.63 -1.38
N ALA A 86 -14.35 -3.26 -0.38
CA ALA A 86 -15.07 -3.96 0.69
C ALA A 86 -15.97 -3.00 1.49
N ASN A 87 -15.46 -1.81 1.83
CA ASN A 87 -16.23 -0.79 2.52
C ASN A 87 -17.38 -0.23 1.70
N LEU A 88 -17.22 -0.05 0.38
CA LEU A 88 -18.32 0.33 -0.51
C LEU A 88 -19.43 -0.72 -0.52
N VAL A 89 -19.07 -2.00 -0.60
CA VAL A 89 -20.04 -3.11 -0.52
C VAL A 89 -20.78 -3.09 0.81
N MET A 90 -20.07 -2.89 1.92
CA MET A 90 -20.69 -2.83 3.25
C MET A 90 -21.60 -1.61 3.44
N ALA A 91 -21.18 -0.44 2.95
CA ALA A 91 -21.99 0.77 2.98
C ALA A 91 -23.28 0.62 2.15
N ASN A 92 -23.17 0.04 0.94
CA ASN A 92 -24.29 -0.12 0.02
C ASN A 92 -25.26 -1.24 0.41
N MET A 93 -24.78 -2.33 1.02
CA MET A 93 -25.68 -3.38 1.51
C MET A 93 -26.48 -2.95 2.74
N GLY A 94 -26.07 -1.90 3.46
CA GLY A 94 -26.88 -1.25 4.50
C GLY A 94 -27.46 -2.23 5.54
N GLN A 95 -28.79 -2.23 5.67
CA GLN A 95 -29.53 -3.14 6.57
C GLN A 95 -29.67 -4.58 6.06
N LEU A 96 -29.43 -4.82 4.75
CA LEU A 96 -29.54 -6.15 4.16
C LEU A 96 -28.33 -7.04 4.49
N ASN A 97 -27.23 -6.45 4.96
CA ASN A 97 -26.08 -7.21 5.45
C ASN A 97 -26.33 -7.65 6.90
N THR A 98 -26.95 -8.82 7.08
CA THR A 98 -27.18 -9.40 8.41
C THR A 98 -25.89 -9.86 9.11
N ASN A 99 -24.78 -9.96 8.39
CA ASN A 99 -23.44 -10.22 8.91
C ASN A 99 -22.63 -8.93 9.09
N ARG A 100 -23.29 -7.77 9.16
CA ARG A 100 -22.65 -6.48 9.31
C ARG A 100 -21.87 -6.39 10.62
N THR A 101 -20.67 -5.88 10.49
CA THR A 101 -19.64 -5.83 11.53
C THR A 101 -19.05 -4.43 11.72
N ILE A 102 -19.40 -3.51 10.81
CA ILE A 102 -19.08 -2.08 10.82
C ILE A 102 -20.32 -1.28 10.41
N GLU A 103 -20.50 -0.05 10.91
CA GLU A 103 -21.61 0.79 10.45
C GLU A 103 -21.38 1.35 9.03
N PRO A 104 -22.43 1.52 8.19
CA PRO A 104 -22.27 2.17 6.89
C PRO A 104 -21.60 3.54 6.99
N LYS A 105 -21.91 4.32 8.03
CA LYS A 105 -21.26 5.60 8.31
C LYS A 105 -19.75 5.41 8.52
N ASP A 106 -19.36 4.48 9.38
CA ASP A 106 -17.94 4.19 9.64
C ASP A 106 -17.24 3.69 8.37
N ALA A 107 -17.88 2.84 7.57
CA ALA A 107 -17.32 2.35 6.30
C ALA A 107 -17.09 3.50 5.30
N ILE A 108 -18.00 4.48 5.25
CA ILE A 108 -17.85 5.70 4.44
C ILE A 108 -16.70 6.56 4.97
N ASP A 109 -16.66 6.82 6.27
CA ASP A 109 -15.61 7.65 6.90
C ASP A 109 -14.22 7.01 6.73
N GLN A 110 -14.12 5.69 6.85
CA GLN A 110 -12.89 4.94 6.57
C GLN A 110 -12.49 5.05 5.09
N ASN A 111 -13.44 5.03 4.15
CA ASN A 111 -13.13 5.20 2.73
C ASN A 111 -12.56 6.57 2.40
N VAL A 112 -12.95 7.63 3.10
CA VAL A 112 -12.35 8.95 2.93
C VAL A 112 -10.86 8.91 3.30
N LYS A 113 -10.51 8.26 4.41
CA LYS A 113 -9.11 8.12 4.86
C LYS A 113 -8.31 7.20 3.93
N LEU A 114 -8.86 6.06 3.53
CA LEU A 114 -8.24 5.14 2.57
C LEU A 114 -7.99 5.81 1.22
N THR A 115 -8.94 6.60 0.72
CA THR A 115 -8.79 7.36 -0.52
C THR A 115 -7.72 8.45 -0.39
N SER A 116 -7.65 9.12 0.77
CA SER A 116 -6.61 10.10 1.05
C SER A 116 -5.22 9.46 1.03
N LEU A 117 -5.07 8.28 1.64
CA LEU A 117 -3.84 7.50 1.59
C LEU A 117 -3.52 7.04 0.16
N GLN A 118 -4.51 6.54 -0.60
CA GLN A 118 -4.32 6.13 -1.99
C GLN A 118 -3.79 7.28 -2.85
N ASN A 119 -4.39 8.47 -2.72
CA ASN A 119 -3.96 9.67 -3.43
C ASN A 119 -2.53 10.08 -3.04
N ALA A 120 -2.18 10.02 -1.75
CA ALA A 120 -0.84 10.32 -1.29
C ALA A 120 0.20 9.32 -1.85
N LEU A 121 -0.12 8.03 -1.87
CA LEU A 121 0.72 6.98 -2.45
C LEU A 121 0.94 7.19 -3.96
N GLN A 122 -0.13 7.49 -4.70
CA GLN A 122 -0.06 7.81 -6.13
C GLN A 122 0.76 9.07 -6.39
N GLY A 123 0.63 10.09 -5.54
CA GLY A 123 1.43 11.32 -5.61
C GLY A 123 2.91 11.12 -5.32
N MET A 124 3.29 10.06 -4.60
CA MET A 124 4.69 9.72 -4.30
C MET A 124 5.38 8.99 -5.47
N LEU A 125 4.64 8.20 -6.25
CA LEU A 125 5.20 7.36 -7.32
C LEU A 125 6.07 8.11 -8.36
N PRO A 126 5.75 9.34 -8.81
CA PRO A 126 6.57 10.08 -9.77
C PRO A 126 7.97 10.42 -9.28
N TYR A 127 8.19 10.46 -7.96
CA TYR A 127 9.47 10.81 -7.35
C TYR A 127 10.32 9.58 -7.00
N LEU A 128 9.80 8.39 -7.27
CA LEU A 128 10.50 7.14 -7.04
C LEU A 128 11.04 6.59 -8.37
N PRO A 129 12.27 6.04 -8.38
CA PRO A 129 12.77 5.33 -9.55
C PRO A 129 11.88 4.12 -9.82
N LYS A 130 11.66 3.81 -11.11
CA LYS A 130 10.96 2.59 -11.47
C LYS A 130 11.73 1.39 -10.94
N ALA A 131 11.05 0.54 -10.18
CA ALA A 131 11.50 -0.77 -9.80
C ALA A 131 11.90 -1.48 -11.07
N GLU A 132 13.19 -1.76 -11.21
CA GLU A 132 13.66 -2.62 -12.27
C GLU A 132 12.91 -3.94 -12.10
N ARG A 133 11.99 -4.23 -13.03
CA ARG A 133 11.53 -5.61 -13.22
C ARG A 133 12.82 -6.37 -13.44
N LYS A 134 13.27 -7.17 -12.46
CA LYS A 134 14.35 -8.13 -12.68
C LYS A 134 13.94 -8.90 -13.93
N ARG A 135 14.56 -8.58 -15.07
CA ARG A 135 14.44 -9.40 -16.27
C ARG A 135 15.02 -10.71 -15.80
N ILE A 136 14.16 -11.69 -15.57
CA ILE A 136 14.61 -13.07 -15.38
C ILE A 136 15.41 -13.34 -16.66
N PRO A 137 16.74 -13.48 -16.61
CA PRO A 137 17.45 -13.86 -17.81
C PRO A 137 16.82 -15.17 -18.28
N PRO A 138 16.52 -15.33 -19.58
CA PRO A 138 15.99 -16.60 -20.07
C PRO A 138 16.89 -17.71 -19.56
N ARG A 139 16.31 -18.63 -18.80
CA ARG A 139 17.04 -19.77 -18.23
C ARG A 139 17.53 -20.57 -19.43
N VAL A 140 18.81 -20.48 -19.76
CA VAL A 140 19.43 -21.33 -20.78
C VAL A 140 19.51 -22.72 -20.17
N VAL A 141 18.45 -23.49 -20.33
CA VAL A 141 18.49 -24.95 -20.13
C VAL A 141 18.60 -25.54 -21.52
N GLY A 142 19.83 -25.84 -21.94
CA GLY A 142 20.08 -26.64 -23.15
C GLY A 142 19.96 -25.92 -24.50
N GLY A 143 20.49 -24.70 -24.64
CA GLY A 143 21.02 -24.24 -25.93
C GLY A 143 20.07 -24.15 -27.14
N LYS A 144 18.77 -23.89 -26.98
CA LYS A 144 17.89 -23.50 -28.10
C LYS A 144 16.93 -22.37 -27.73
N LEU A 145 17.09 -21.24 -28.42
CA LEU A 145 16.12 -20.14 -28.45
C LEU A 145 14.96 -20.54 -29.38
N LEU A 146 13.76 -20.65 -28.84
CA LEU A 146 12.52 -20.76 -29.64
C LEU A 146 11.77 -19.45 -29.53
N PHE A 147 11.76 -18.67 -30.61
CA PHE A 147 10.79 -17.59 -30.82
C PHE A 147 9.50 -18.20 -31.37
N LYS A 148 8.35 -17.89 -30.78
CA LYS A 148 7.04 -18.15 -31.41
C LYS A 148 6.51 -16.83 -31.97
N HIS A 149 6.15 -16.87 -33.25
CA HIS A 149 5.35 -15.87 -33.95
C HIS A 149 3.92 -15.83 -33.40
#